data_AF-M0CNS1-F1
#
_entry.id   AF-M0CNS1-F1
#
_cell.length_a   1.000
_cell.length_b   1.000
_cell.length_c   1.000
_cell.angle_alpha   90.00
_cell.angle_beta   90.00
_cell.angle_gamma   90.00
#
_symmetry.space_group_name_H-M   'P 1'
#
loop_
_entity.id
_entity.type
_entity.pdbx_description
1 polymer ?
#
loop_
_entity_poly.entity_id
_entity_poly.type
_entity_poly.pdbx_seq_one_letter_code
_entity_poly.pdbx_strand_id
1 'polypeptide(L)'
;MGVAALLLLAGCGSLLGGQGPGTPTETDVSTDEPTATQTAMPSPTATVTPTASPTAAPTPTATRTPTPTATPSDTETPAPSLTPTATATPTAAPDDEGPNVVLRGGNLSVDEDAVYADVQELLGTDVEPPTVYVREEMPDLERYNSRLAASPFYDTFGYGDRFIDTSVYHGSATPNRIVVMPKDANATQQKTLLAHEYVHWMQFHSDAVDTGSFGEFVDDADSQQVAAGLVEGASVYVTDRYVEGYLNTSWNQTRELRGQYERGPAGRRLFRARYLFGARYIHSQVESPRNVSWLYDPSTPTPVTGEQLIHGYTPSEEPERNLTLSLNRTGAWRYPHDHTDTQGEIVVRTMLRADLNRSTAASAAAGWGTDSIARLRHADNASRVAFAWALRWDDPAEADEFAAAFESWRAAQPPDDGTVYRLARVGDGTTVVFAGPQSFVGNASASGTAGNVTVSVAG
;
A
#
# COMPACT_ATOMS: atom_id res chain seq x y z
N MET A 1 -1.58 5.01 17.01
CA MET A 1 -2.28 6.29 16.70
C MET A 1 -3.27 5.90 15.64
N GLY A 2 -4.58 6.12 15.81
CA GLY A 2 -5.57 5.58 14.87
C GLY A 2 -5.29 5.96 13.41
N VAL A 3 -5.66 5.08 12.48
CA VAL A 3 -5.43 5.20 11.03
C VAL A 3 -5.89 6.56 10.45
N ALA A 4 -6.89 7.20 11.08
CA ALA A 4 -7.31 8.57 10.76
C ALA A 4 -6.23 9.65 10.97
N ALA A 5 -5.28 9.46 11.90
CA ALA A 5 -4.14 10.36 12.11
C ALA A 5 -3.00 10.13 11.09
N LEU A 6 -3.07 9.04 10.31
CA LEU A 6 -2.06 8.61 9.35
C LEU A 6 -2.28 9.13 7.93
N LEU A 7 -3.39 9.82 7.65
CA LEU A 7 -3.61 10.57 6.41
C LEU A 7 -2.79 11.87 6.34
N LEU A 8 -1.64 11.93 7.03
CA LEU A 8 -0.58 12.88 6.71
C LEU A 8 0.18 12.32 5.50
N LEU A 9 -0.28 12.71 4.31
CA LEU A 9 0.23 12.25 3.01
C LEU A 9 1.50 13.02 2.68
N ALA A 10 2.54 12.83 3.50
CA ALA A 10 3.82 13.50 3.34
C ALA A 10 4.75 12.68 2.44
N GLY A 11 5.31 13.33 1.41
CA GLY A 11 6.42 12.77 0.62
C GLY A 11 6.10 12.42 -0.83
N CYS A 12 5.07 13.02 -1.41
CA CYS A 12 4.53 12.64 -2.71
C CYS A 12 5.40 13.08 -3.90
N GLY A 13 6.23 14.13 -3.81
CA GLY A 13 6.94 14.62 -5.01
C GLY A 13 8.14 13.76 -5.45
N SER A 14 8.68 12.92 -4.58
CA SER A 14 9.66 11.91 -5.01
C SER A 14 9.07 10.85 -5.97
N LEU A 15 7.73 10.80 -6.14
CA LEU A 15 7.02 9.96 -7.11
C LEU A 15 7.25 10.38 -8.57
N LEU A 16 7.78 11.60 -8.80
CA LEU A 16 7.73 12.29 -10.10
C LEU A 16 9.13 12.55 -10.71
N GLY A 17 10.20 12.16 -9.99
CA GLY A 17 11.61 12.45 -10.32
C GLY A 17 12.14 11.92 -11.66
N GLY A 18 11.39 11.08 -12.39
CA GLY A 18 11.77 10.55 -13.70
C GLY A 18 11.43 11.44 -14.92
N GLN A 19 10.85 12.63 -14.73
CA GLN A 19 10.46 13.53 -15.84
C GLN A 19 11.63 14.35 -16.46
N GLY A 20 12.89 14.13 -16.07
CA GLY A 20 14.06 14.84 -16.61
C GLY A 20 14.87 14.02 -17.63
N PRO A 21 15.63 14.64 -18.57
CA PRO A 21 16.53 13.95 -19.49
C PRO A 21 17.82 13.41 -18.83
N GLY A 22 17.88 13.38 -17.50
CA GLY A 22 19.05 12.96 -16.74
C GLY A 22 19.05 11.45 -16.53
N THR A 23 19.64 10.72 -17.49
CA THR A 23 20.17 9.37 -17.26
C THR A 23 21.14 9.42 -16.07
N PRO A 24 20.92 8.67 -14.97
CA PRO A 24 22.03 8.29 -14.12
C PRO A 24 22.85 7.28 -14.92
N THR A 25 24.10 7.63 -15.21
CA THR A 25 25.12 6.66 -15.58
C THR A 25 25.25 5.66 -14.44
N GLU A 26 24.50 4.56 -14.51
CA GLU A 26 24.81 3.36 -13.74
C GLU A 26 25.85 2.57 -14.51
N THR A 27 26.95 2.28 -13.83
CA THR A 27 27.93 1.29 -14.25
C THR A 27 27.23 -0.05 -14.36
N ASP A 28 26.96 -0.42 -15.61
CA ASP A 28 26.47 -1.73 -16.00
C ASP A 28 27.50 -2.79 -15.58
N VAL A 29 27.24 -3.49 -14.48
CA VAL A 29 27.84 -4.80 -14.23
C VAL A 29 26.85 -5.84 -14.75
N SER A 30 26.68 -5.85 -16.07
CA SER A 30 26.18 -7.00 -16.80
C SER A 30 27.23 -8.10 -16.67
N THR A 31 26.99 -9.02 -15.74
CA THR A 31 27.67 -10.32 -15.75
C THR A 31 27.01 -11.12 -16.87
N ASP A 32 27.75 -11.33 -17.96
CA ASP A 32 27.36 -12.14 -19.10
C ASP A 32 26.76 -13.49 -18.65
N GLU A 33 25.52 -13.73 -19.05
CA GLU A 33 24.86 -15.04 -18.97
C GLU A 33 25.49 -15.96 -20.03
N PRO A 34 26.10 -17.11 -19.67
CA PRO A 34 26.60 -18.04 -20.67
C PRO A 34 25.43 -18.68 -21.42
N THR A 35 25.41 -18.49 -22.73
CA THR A 35 24.52 -19.21 -23.65
C THR A 35 24.78 -20.72 -23.54
N ALA A 36 23.88 -21.43 -22.86
CA ALA A 36 23.90 -22.89 -22.81
C ALA A 36 23.33 -23.48 -24.12
N THR A 37 24.21 -24.12 -24.89
CA THR A 37 23.86 -24.98 -26.03
C THR A 37 22.95 -26.12 -25.56
N GLN A 38 21.67 -26.08 -25.95
CA GLN A 38 20.73 -27.15 -25.70
C GLN A 38 21.15 -28.43 -26.44
N THR A 39 21.51 -29.46 -25.68
CA THR A 39 21.61 -30.84 -26.19
C THR A 39 20.26 -31.51 -25.97
N ALA A 40 19.64 -32.02 -27.04
CA ALA A 40 18.33 -32.64 -26.99
C ALA A 40 18.35 -33.93 -26.13
N MET A 41 17.55 -33.94 -25.07
CA MET A 41 17.25 -35.13 -24.25
C MET A 41 15.92 -35.73 -24.73
N PRO A 42 15.75 -37.08 -24.74
CA PRO A 42 14.59 -37.71 -25.35
C PRO A 42 13.28 -37.44 -24.60
N SER A 43 12.22 -37.27 -25.39
CA SER A 43 10.84 -37.02 -24.97
C SER A 43 10.29 -38.15 -24.10
N PRO A 44 9.64 -37.86 -22.94
CA PRO A 44 8.97 -38.88 -22.14
C PRO A 44 7.70 -39.39 -22.84
N THR A 45 7.54 -40.72 -22.81
CA THR A 45 6.36 -41.42 -23.31
C THR A 45 5.13 -41.05 -22.49
N ALA A 46 4.06 -40.62 -23.17
CA ALA A 46 2.78 -40.29 -22.55
C ALA A 46 2.16 -41.52 -21.86
N THR A 47 1.93 -41.41 -20.55
CA THR A 47 1.15 -42.39 -19.77
C THR A 47 -0.32 -42.02 -19.88
N VAL A 48 -1.14 -42.99 -20.31
CA VAL A 48 -2.59 -42.82 -20.50
C VAL A 48 -3.27 -42.73 -19.14
N THR A 49 -3.84 -41.57 -18.82
CA THR A 49 -4.69 -41.37 -17.63
C THR A 49 -6.08 -41.98 -17.86
N PRO A 50 -6.67 -42.75 -16.92
CA PRO A 50 -8.01 -43.29 -17.08
C PRO A 50 -9.07 -42.19 -17.06
N THR A 51 -9.92 -42.20 -18.09
CA THR A 51 -11.08 -41.33 -18.26
C THR A 51 -12.11 -41.54 -17.14
N ALA A 52 -12.47 -40.48 -16.43
CA ALA A 52 -13.58 -40.50 -15.47
C ALA A 52 -14.92 -40.69 -16.18
N SER A 53 -15.75 -41.57 -15.62
CA SER A 53 -17.12 -41.88 -16.05
C SER A 53 -18.04 -40.65 -15.90
N PRO A 54 -19.00 -40.41 -16.80
CA PRO A 54 -19.85 -39.23 -16.74
C PRO A 54 -20.78 -39.25 -15.51
N THR A 55 -20.67 -38.21 -14.69
CA THR A 55 -21.60 -37.90 -13.61
C THR A 55 -22.97 -37.52 -14.19
N ALA A 56 -24.04 -38.12 -13.67
CA ALA A 56 -25.41 -37.85 -14.09
C ALA A 56 -25.78 -36.37 -13.90
N ALA A 57 -26.39 -35.77 -14.93
CA ALA A 57 -26.89 -34.39 -14.90
C ALA A 57 -27.99 -34.21 -13.85
N PRO A 58 -28.03 -33.08 -13.12
CA PRO A 58 -29.09 -32.81 -12.15
C PRO A 58 -30.45 -32.68 -12.84
N THR A 59 -31.47 -33.28 -12.22
CA THR A 59 -32.87 -33.16 -12.63
C THR A 59 -33.37 -31.74 -12.34
N PRO A 60 -34.06 -31.05 -13.27
CA PRO A 60 -34.55 -29.70 -13.02
C PRO A 60 -35.60 -29.69 -11.90
N THR A 61 -35.32 -28.92 -10.84
CA THR A 61 -36.26 -28.64 -9.76
C THR A 61 -37.34 -27.68 -10.26
N ALA A 62 -38.61 -28.01 -10.02
CA ALA A 62 -39.74 -27.18 -10.42
C ALA A 62 -39.69 -25.79 -9.76
N THR A 63 -39.56 -24.75 -10.60
CA THR A 63 -39.66 -23.35 -10.19
C THR A 63 -41.09 -23.04 -9.75
N ARG A 64 -41.28 -22.60 -8.49
CA ARG A 64 -42.59 -22.14 -8.01
C ARG A 64 -42.99 -20.86 -8.74
N THR A 65 -44.19 -20.87 -9.31
CA THR A 65 -44.86 -19.68 -9.87
C THR A 65 -45.06 -18.63 -8.76
N PRO A 66 -44.66 -17.37 -8.96
CA PRO A 66 -44.93 -16.31 -7.99
C PRO A 66 -46.43 -16.05 -7.90
N THR A 67 -46.94 -15.97 -6.67
CA THR A 67 -48.30 -15.54 -6.35
C THR A 67 -48.46 -14.05 -6.71
N PRO A 68 -49.55 -13.63 -7.37
CA PRO A 68 -49.76 -12.21 -7.70
C PRO A 68 -49.86 -11.36 -6.44
N THR A 69 -48.99 -10.35 -6.34
CA THR A 69 -49.03 -9.30 -5.31
C THR A 69 -50.22 -8.39 -5.56
N ALA A 70 -50.97 -8.07 -4.50
CA ALA A 70 -52.13 -7.19 -4.56
C ALA A 70 -51.74 -5.78 -5.05
N THR A 71 -52.55 -5.26 -5.99
CA THR A 71 -52.48 -3.89 -6.51
C THR A 71 -52.72 -2.87 -5.39
N PRO A 72 -51.84 -1.87 -5.18
CA PRO A 72 -52.11 -0.81 -4.21
C PRO A 72 -53.29 0.06 -4.69
N SER A 73 -54.17 0.39 -3.76
CA SER A 73 -55.31 1.29 -3.95
C SER A 73 -54.84 2.75 -3.96
N ASP A 74 -55.42 3.55 -4.86
CA ASP A 74 -55.16 4.98 -4.99
C ASP A 74 -55.29 5.71 -3.64
N THR A 75 -54.21 6.37 -3.23
CA THR A 75 -54.19 7.27 -2.07
C THR A 75 -54.36 8.69 -2.57
N GLU A 76 -55.38 9.40 -2.08
CA GLU A 76 -55.72 10.75 -2.50
C GLU A 76 -54.55 11.72 -2.33
N THR A 77 -54.31 12.50 -3.39
CA THR A 77 -53.33 13.59 -3.46
C THR A 77 -53.79 14.76 -2.57
N PRO A 78 -53.03 15.17 -1.54
CA PRO A 78 -53.33 16.40 -0.82
C PRO A 78 -52.99 17.63 -1.69
N ALA A 79 -53.86 18.64 -1.61
CA ALA A 79 -53.77 19.91 -2.33
C ALA A 79 -52.47 20.69 -2.00
N PRO A 80 -51.94 21.52 -2.94
CA PRO A 80 -50.71 22.26 -2.72
C PRO A 80 -50.88 23.33 -1.63
N SER A 81 -50.07 23.22 -0.58
CA SER A 81 -49.90 24.26 0.44
C SER A 81 -49.00 25.37 -0.11
N LEU A 82 -49.42 26.63 0.10
CA LEU A 82 -48.74 27.84 -0.35
C LEU A 82 -47.30 27.89 0.19
N THR A 83 -46.34 28.04 -0.72
CA THR A 83 -44.91 28.21 -0.44
C THR A 83 -44.66 29.54 0.29
N PRO A 84 -43.94 29.57 1.42
CA PRO A 84 -43.48 30.82 2.01
C PRO A 84 -42.49 31.51 1.08
N THR A 85 -42.70 32.80 0.85
CA THR A 85 -41.83 33.69 0.08
C THR A 85 -40.44 33.72 0.70
N ALA A 86 -39.43 33.26 -0.04
CA ALA A 86 -38.03 33.44 0.33
C ALA A 86 -37.71 34.93 0.39
N THR A 87 -37.26 35.40 1.55
CA THR A 87 -36.58 36.69 1.69
C THR A 87 -35.29 36.64 0.89
N ALA A 88 -35.15 37.51 -0.11
CA ALA A 88 -33.91 37.66 -0.86
C ALA A 88 -32.79 38.13 0.08
N THR A 89 -31.94 37.21 0.49
CA THR A 89 -30.57 37.55 0.91
C THR A 89 -29.87 38.11 -0.33
N PRO A 90 -29.22 39.29 -0.28
CA PRO A 90 -28.53 39.83 -1.43
C PRO A 90 -27.46 38.84 -1.90
N THR A 91 -27.69 38.25 -3.06
CA THR A 91 -26.70 37.56 -3.88
C THR A 91 -25.59 38.57 -4.15
N ALA A 92 -24.42 38.38 -3.52
CA ALA A 92 -23.19 38.86 -4.12
C ALA A 92 -23.14 38.28 -5.53
N ALA A 93 -22.89 39.13 -6.52
CA ALA A 93 -22.65 38.68 -7.89
C ALA A 93 -21.65 37.52 -7.86
N PRO A 94 -21.80 36.47 -8.69
CA PRO A 94 -20.69 35.54 -8.88
C PRO A 94 -19.56 36.39 -9.45
N ASP A 95 -18.49 36.55 -8.69
CA ASP A 95 -17.23 36.97 -9.27
C ASP A 95 -16.93 35.90 -10.33
N ASP A 96 -16.94 36.33 -11.59
CA ASP A 96 -16.49 35.57 -12.77
C ASP A 96 -14.95 35.45 -12.73
N GLU A 97 -14.41 35.23 -11.53
CA GLU A 97 -13.01 34.92 -11.27
C GLU A 97 -12.99 33.42 -11.02
N GLY A 98 -12.14 32.69 -11.74
CA GLY A 98 -11.97 31.26 -11.56
C GLY A 98 -11.54 30.89 -10.13
N PRO A 99 -11.14 29.63 -9.87
CA PRO A 99 -10.61 29.29 -8.55
C PRO A 99 -9.46 30.23 -8.18
N ASN A 100 -9.38 30.58 -6.89
CA ASN A 100 -8.36 31.48 -6.34
C ASN A 100 -7.51 30.71 -5.32
N VAL A 101 -6.58 29.91 -5.82
CA VAL A 101 -5.57 29.21 -5.03
C VAL A 101 -4.60 30.24 -4.47
N VAL A 102 -4.47 30.23 -3.14
CA VAL A 102 -3.65 31.21 -2.46
C VAL A 102 -2.24 30.67 -2.23
N LEU A 103 -1.24 31.21 -2.92
CA LEU A 103 0.17 30.90 -2.64
C LEU A 103 0.73 31.68 -1.43
N ARG A 104 1.52 31.02 -0.60
CA ARG A 104 2.24 31.60 0.56
C ARG A 104 3.68 31.08 0.64
N GLY A 105 4.63 31.97 0.90
CA GLY A 105 6.05 31.60 1.14
C GLY A 105 6.92 31.50 -0.12
N GLY A 106 6.34 31.64 -1.31
CA GLY A 106 7.04 31.62 -2.59
C GLY A 106 6.05 31.68 -3.76
N ASN A 107 6.56 31.51 -4.97
CA ASN A 107 5.75 31.43 -6.19
C ASN A 107 6.08 30.13 -6.94
N LEU A 108 5.15 29.68 -7.78
CA LEU A 108 5.40 28.61 -8.74
C LEU A 108 5.59 29.19 -10.15
N SER A 109 6.07 28.37 -11.08
CA SER A 109 6.27 28.76 -12.49
C SER A 109 5.06 28.44 -13.38
N VAL A 110 3.96 28.00 -12.77
CA VAL A 110 2.76 27.47 -13.41
C VAL A 110 1.55 28.24 -12.93
N ASP A 111 0.45 28.12 -13.66
CA ASP A 111 -0.87 28.63 -13.27
C ASP A 111 -1.55 27.61 -12.34
N GLU A 112 -1.48 27.86 -11.04
CA GLU A 112 -2.00 27.00 -9.98
C GLU A 112 -3.54 26.90 -9.98
N ASP A 113 -4.21 27.96 -10.42
CA ASP A 113 -5.67 28.07 -10.49
C ASP A 113 -6.20 27.20 -11.63
N ALA A 114 -5.55 27.25 -12.79
CA ALA A 114 -5.87 26.38 -13.92
C ALA A 114 -5.70 24.89 -13.55
N VAL A 115 -4.61 24.51 -12.87
CA VAL A 115 -4.44 23.11 -12.42
C VAL A 115 -5.54 22.70 -11.43
N TYR A 116 -5.97 23.60 -10.54
CA TYR A 116 -7.04 23.32 -9.59
C TYR A 116 -8.39 23.13 -10.31
N ALA A 117 -8.72 24.01 -11.26
CA ALA A 117 -9.91 23.91 -12.09
C ALA A 117 -9.97 22.58 -12.85
N ASP A 118 -8.87 22.19 -13.50
CA ASP A 118 -8.76 20.94 -14.26
C ASP A 118 -9.02 19.72 -13.34
N VAL A 119 -8.45 19.69 -12.12
CA VAL A 119 -8.64 18.58 -11.18
C VAL A 119 -10.07 18.54 -10.64
N GLN A 120 -10.68 19.70 -10.33
CA GLN A 120 -12.09 19.76 -9.94
C GLN A 120 -13.00 19.26 -11.05
N GLU A 121 -12.72 19.62 -12.31
CA GLU A 121 -13.47 19.16 -13.47
C GLU A 121 -13.37 17.64 -13.64
N LEU A 122 -12.16 17.08 -13.49
CA LEU A 122 -11.94 15.64 -13.55
C LEU A 122 -12.75 14.90 -12.48
N LEU A 123 -12.68 15.35 -11.24
CA LEU A 123 -13.36 14.70 -10.11
C LEU A 123 -14.87 15.02 -10.08
N GLY A 124 -15.30 16.09 -10.74
CA GLY A 124 -16.69 16.54 -10.69
C GLY A 124 -17.10 17.09 -9.32
N THR A 125 -16.15 17.68 -8.59
CA THR A 125 -16.37 18.25 -7.25
C THR A 125 -16.47 19.76 -7.31
N ASP A 126 -17.09 20.35 -6.29
CA ASP A 126 -17.20 21.79 -6.09
C ASP A 126 -16.62 22.11 -4.70
N VAL A 127 -15.28 22.13 -4.64
CA VAL A 127 -14.53 22.26 -3.38
C VAL A 127 -13.79 23.59 -3.41
N GLU A 128 -13.88 24.36 -2.33
CA GLU A 128 -13.19 25.64 -2.21
C GLU A 128 -11.66 25.47 -2.36
N PRO A 129 -10.98 26.32 -3.17
CA PRO A 129 -9.54 26.25 -3.37
C PRO A 129 -8.70 26.31 -2.07
N PRO A 130 -7.56 25.58 -2.02
CA PRO A 130 -6.67 25.58 -0.87
C PRO A 130 -5.80 26.84 -0.77
N THR A 131 -5.22 27.03 0.42
CA THR A 131 -3.94 27.75 0.55
C THR A 131 -2.77 26.77 0.35
N VAL A 132 -1.87 27.09 -0.58
CA VAL A 132 -0.65 26.34 -0.88
C VAL A 132 0.57 27.07 -0.31
N TYR A 133 1.29 26.39 0.58
CA TYR A 133 2.53 26.90 1.17
C TYR A 133 3.73 26.40 0.38
N VAL A 134 4.40 27.29 -0.34
CA VAL A 134 5.66 27.00 -1.05
C VAL A 134 6.83 27.14 -0.07
N ARG A 135 7.65 26.10 0.05
CA ARG A 135 8.80 26.05 0.97
C ARG A 135 10.04 25.53 0.27
N GLU A 136 11.21 25.97 0.73
CA GLU A 136 12.49 25.43 0.28
C GLU A 136 12.79 24.05 0.89
N GLU A 137 12.25 23.78 2.09
CA GLU A 137 12.50 22.57 2.87
C GLU A 137 11.24 22.06 3.58
N MET A 138 11.18 20.75 3.81
CA MET A 138 10.12 20.07 4.57
C MET A 138 10.73 19.24 5.72
N PRO A 139 11.03 19.85 6.87
CA PRO A 139 11.66 19.17 8.01
C PRO A 139 10.86 17.98 8.55
N ASP A 140 9.53 18.00 8.41
CA ASP A 140 8.67 16.91 8.84
C ASP A 140 8.85 15.66 7.97
N LEU A 141 9.12 15.84 6.67
CA LEU A 141 9.43 14.75 5.76
C LEU A 141 10.79 14.13 6.06
N GLU A 142 11.81 14.95 6.34
CA GLU A 142 13.12 14.47 6.76
C GLU A 142 13.04 13.69 8.06
N ARG A 143 12.33 14.22 9.06
CA ARG A 143 12.10 13.54 10.34
C ARG A 143 11.37 12.22 10.13
N TYR A 144 10.41 12.17 9.23
CA TYR A 144 9.70 10.93 8.90
C TYR A 144 10.62 9.90 8.23
N ASN A 145 11.42 10.31 7.25
CA ASN A 145 12.45 9.45 6.65
C ASN A 145 13.45 8.93 7.70
N SER A 146 13.92 9.79 8.61
CA SER A 146 14.81 9.38 9.70
C SER A 146 14.16 8.37 10.67
N ARG A 147 12.84 8.47 10.91
CA ARG A 147 12.12 7.47 11.74
C ARG A 147 12.04 6.11 11.05
N LEU A 148 11.78 6.09 9.74
CA LEU A 148 11.81 4.85 8.96
C LEU A 148 13.22 4.23 8.99
N ALA A 149 14.24 5.02 8.67
CA ALA A 149 15.64 4.57 8.69
C ALA A 149 16.11 4.10 10.09
N ALA A 150 15.56 4.66 11.16
CA ALA A 150 15.87 4.26 12.53
C ALA A 150 15.05 3.06 13.03
N SER A 151 14.16 2.51 12.21
CA SER A 151 13.37 1.32 12.58
C SER A 151 14.29 0.10 12.63
N PRO A 152 14.44 -0.55 13.80
CA PRO A 152 15.27 -1.74 13.87
C PRO A 152 14.65 -2.94 13.17
N PHE A 153 13.33 -2.93 12.90
CA PHE A 153 12.75 -3.95 12.03
C PHE A 153 13.29 -3.78 10.60
N TYR A 154 13.24 -2.57 10.06
CA TYR A 154 13.72 -2.32 8.70
C TYR A 154 15.23 -2.53 8.55
N ASP A 155 16.01 -2.15 9.56
CA ASP A 155 17.43 -2.45 9.64
C ASP A 155 17.69 -3.97 9.65
N THR A 156 16.99 -4.71 10.52
CA THR A 156 17.13 -6.17 10.65
C THR A 156 16.64 -6.95 9.43
N PHE A 157 15.75 -6.41 8.60
CA PHE A 157 15.23 -7.12 7.42
C PHE A 157 15.70 -6.52 6.09
N GLY A 158 16.86 -5.83 6.11
CA GLY A 158 17.59 -5.47 4.89
C GLY A 158 16.97 -4.33 4.07
N TYR A 159 16.12 -3.50 4.67
CA TYR A 159 15.52 -2.35 3.97
C TYR A 159 16.49 -1.17 3.82
N GLY A 160 17.53 -1.12 4.65
CA GLY A 160 18.48 -0.01 4.69
C GLY A 160 17.85 1.30 5.16
N ASP A 161 18.46 2.43 4.80
CA ASP A 161 18.09 3.78 5.29
C ASP A 161 17.46 4.68 4.20
N ARG A 162 17.42 4.21 2.94
CA ARG A 162 16.97 5.01 1.79
C ARG A 162 15.50 4.78 1.45
N PHE A 163 14.58 5.36 2.23
CA PHE A 163 13.15 5.29 1.97
C PHE A 163 12.66 6.41 1.05
N ILE A 164 12.98 7.65 1.42
CA ILE A 164 12.50 8.86 0.74
C ILE A 164 13.70 9.65 0.24
N ASP A 165 13.63 10.10 -1.01
CA ASP A 165 14.61 11.02 -1.57
C ASP A 165 14.19 12.46 -1.30
N THR A 166 14.65 13.08 -0.21
CA THR A 166 14.26 14.45 0.15
C THR A 166 14.99 15.53 -0.65
N SER A 167 15.92 15.14 -1.54
CA SER A 167 16.68 16.08 -2.38
C SER A 167 15.86 16.62 -3.55
N VAL A 168 14.82 15.91 -3.96
CA VAL A 168 13.93 16.29 -5.07
C VAL A 168 12.71 17.04 -4.54
N TYR A 169 11.84 17.48 -5.44
CA TYR A 169 10.62 18.18 -5.06
C TYR A 169 9.63 17.28 -4.33
N HIS A 170 8.82 17.87 -3.45
CA HIS A 170 7.84 17.16 -2.61
C HIS A 170 6.56 17.96 -2.41
N GLY A 171 5.50 17.23 -2.07
CA GLY A 171 4.23 17.77 -1.66
C GLY A 171 3.75 17.05 -0.41
N SER A 172 2.89 17.75 0.33
CA SER A 172 2.14 17.17 1.43
C SER A 172 0.83 17.91 1.60
N ALA A 173 -0.27 17.16 1.59
CA ALA A 173 -1.60 17.66 1.87
C ALA A 173 -2.06 17.22 3.26
N THR A 174 -2.82 18.10 3.89
CA THR A 174 -3.51 17.88 5.16
C THR A 174 -4.91 18.50 5.05
N PRO A 175 -5.84 18.17 5.96
CA PRO A 175 -7.15 18.83 5.98
C PRO A 175 -7.11 20.35 6.14
N ASN A 176 -5.97 20.96 6.49
CA ASN A 176 -5.91 22.41 6.73
C ASN A 176 -5.05 23.18 5.72
N ARG A 177 -4.19 22.49 4.96
CA ARG A 177 -3.24 23.12 4.03
C ARG A 177 -2.58 22.12 3.09
N ILE A 178 -2.08 22.64 1.98
CA ILE A 178 -1.09 21.98 1.13
C ILE A 178 0.27 22.65 1.35
N VAL A 179 1.33 21.87 1.43
CA VAL A 179 2.71 22.36 1.42
C VAL A 179 3.40 21.75 0.20
N VAL A 180 4.07 22.58 -0.61
CA VAL A 180 4.89 22.14 -1.74
C VAL A 180 6.33 22.61 -1.57
N MET A 181 7.26 21.76 -1.95
CA MET A 181 8.69 22.02 -1.99
C MET A 181 9.15 21.81 -3.42
N PRO A 182 9.15 22.85 -4.27
CA PRO A 182 9.33 22.69 -5.71
C PRO A 182 10.77 22.38 -6.13
N LYS A 183 11.80 22.71 -5.32
CA LYS A 183 13.22 22.52 -5.68
C LYS A 183 13.49 22.97 -7.14
N ASP A 184 14.14 22.10 -7.93
CA ASP A 184 14.45 22.32 -9.34
C ASP A 184 13.35 21.80 -10.30
N ALA A 185 12.12 21.59 -9.82
CA ALA A 185 11.02 21.08 -10.63
C ALA A 185 10.69 22.03 -11.79
N ASN A 186 10.63 21.51 -13.01
CA ASN A 186 10.15 22.23 -14.18
C ASN A 186 8.62 22.41 -14.15
N ALA A 187 8.08 23.17 -15.11
CA ALA A 187 6.65 23.46 -15.18
C ALA A 187 5.76 22.19 -15.22
N THR A 188 6.12 21.17 -16.00
CA THR A 188 5.37 19.90 -16.08
C THR A 188 5.38 19.17 -14.73
N GLN A 189 6.53 19.16 -14.05
CA GLN A 189 6.69 18.54 -12.74
C GLN A 189 5.89 19.29 -11.67
N GLN A 190 5.88 20.62 -11.69
CA GLN A 190 5.08 21.45 -10.79
C GLN A 190 3.58 21.23 -11.01
N LYS A 191 3.11 21.18 -12.26
CA LYS A 191 1.70 20.87 -12.57
C LYS A 191 1.29 19.50 -12.07
N THR A 192 2.13 18.49 -12.30
CA THR A 192 1.85 17.11 -11.85
C THR A 192 1.85 17.02 -10.32
N LEU A 193 2.78 17.70 -9.65
CA LEU A 193 2.81 17.80 -8.19
C LEU A 193 1.54 18.45 -7.64
N LEU A 194 1.16 19.61 -8.17
CA LEU A 194 -0.07 20.31 -7.76
C LEU A 194 -1.30 19.45 -8.01
N ALA A 195 -1.41 18.80 -9.16
CA ALA A 195 -2.52 17.92 -9.47
C ALA A 195 -2.68 16.81 -8.43
N HIS A 196 -1.58 16.15 -8.04
CA HIS A 196 -1.57 15.12 -6.99
C HIS A 196 -2.05 15.68 -5.64
N GLU A 197 -1.49 16.82 -5.21
CA GLU A 197 -1.85 17.43 -3.91
C GLU A 197 -3.28 17.97 -3.88
N TYR A 198 -3.81 18.44 -5.01
CA TYR A 198 -5.20 18.90 -5.12
C TYR A 198 -6.20 17.75 -5.02
N VAL A 199 -5.87 16.56 -5.52
CA VAL A 199 -6.71 15.38 -5.29
C VAL A 199 -6.82 15.10 -3.80
N HIS A 200 -5.72 15.15 -3.05
CA HIS A 200 -5.78 15.01 -1.60
C HIS A 200 -6.61 16.09 -0.91
N TRP A 201 -6.48 17.34 -1.34
CA TRP A 201 -7.33 18.42 -0.82
C TRP A 201 -8.82 18.11 -1.00
N MET A 202 -9.21 17.68 -2.21
CA MET A 202 -10.60 17.33 -2.50
C MET A 202 -11.04 16.05 -1.77
N GLN A 203 -10.15 15.08 -1.53
CA GLN A 203 -10.43 13.93 -0.68
C GLN A 203 -10.77 14.36 0.77
N PHE A 204 -10.17 15.43 1.29
CA PHE A 204 -10.46 15.92 2.64
C PHE A 204 -11.71 16.81 2.74
N HIS A 205 -12.13 17.44 1.65
CA HIS A 205 -13.12 18.54 1.69
C HIS A 205 -14.35 18.32 0.82
N SER A 206 -14.39 17.26 0.02
CA SER A 206 -15.56 16.95 -0.80
C SER A 206 -16.62 16.26 0.02
N ASP A 207 -17.86 16.74 -0.05
CA ASP A 207 -19.04 16.06 0.52
C ASP A 207 -19.29 14.68 -0.13
N ALA A 208 -18.71 14.42 -1.30
CA ALA A 208 -18.78 13.12 -1.96
C ALA A 208 -17.84 12.07 -1.34
N VAL A 209 -16.94 12.47 -0.43
CA VAL A 209 -15.89 11.62 0.13
C VAL A 209 -15.98 11.64 1.67
N ASP A 210 -16.48 10.57 2.27
CA ASP A 210 -16.48 10.40 3.73
C ASP A 210 -15.19 9.70 4.20
N THR A 211 -14.17 10.49 4.52
CA THR A 211 -12.92 9.96 5.10
C THR A 211 -13.06 9.51 6.56
N GLY A 212 -14.10 9.94 7.27
CA GLY A 212 -14.31 9.61 8.68
C GLY A 212 -14.77 8.17 8.91
N SER A 213 -15.42 7.58 7.90
CA SER A 213 -15.92 6.20 7.90
C SER A 213 -15.08 5.26 7.01
N PHE A 214 -13.88 5.69 6.62
CA PHE A 214 -13.06 4.99 5.63
C PHE A 214 -12.40 3.71 6.19
N GLY A 215 -12.97 2.56 5.82
CA GLY A 215 -12.45 1.21 6.05
C GLY A 215 -12.39 0.76 7.52
N GLU A 216 -12.50 -0.54 7.76
CA GLU A 216 -12.32 -1.14 9.09
C GLU A 216 -10.85 -1.48 9.36
N PHE A 217 -10.00 -0.46 9.48
CA PHE A 217 -8.56 -0.63 9.71
C PHE A 217 -8.18 -0.70 11.19
N VAL A 218 -7.18 -1.51 11.53
CA VAL A 218 -6.61 -1.64 12.88
C VAL A 218 -5.26 -0.92 13.00
N ASP A 219 -4.74 -0.72 14.23
CA ASP A 219 -3.47 0.00 14.49
C ASP A 219 -2.25 -0.94 14.32
N ASP A 220 -2.02 -1.38 13.08
CA ASP A 220 -0.87 -2.20 12.65
C ASP A 220 -0.25 -1.70 11.33
N ALA A 221 0.90 -2.25 10.96
CA ALA A 221 1.64 -1.81 9.77
C ALA A 221 0.95 -2.19 8.45
N ASP A 222 0.31 -3.36 8.34
CA ASP A 222 -0.40 -3.77 7.13
C ASP A 222 -1.57 -2.84 6.81
N SER A 223 -2.45 -2.61 7.79
CA SER A 223 -3.58 -1.67 7.69
C SER A 223 -3.12 -0.27 7.28
N GLN A 224 -1.98 0.18 7.81
CA GLN A 224 -1.39 1.48 7.43
C GLN A 224 -0.92 1.49 5.97
N GLN A 225 -0.29 0.41 5.48
CA GLN A 225 0.12 0.32 4.08
C GLN A 225 -1.09 0.28 3.14
N VAL A 226 -2.14 -0.43 3.51
CA VAL A 226 -3.36 -0.59 2.71
C VAL A 226 -4.16 0.71 2.65
N ALA A 227 -4.46 1.31 3.80
CA ALA A 227 -5.18 2.58 3.88
C ALA A 227 -4.46 3.68 3.09
N ALA A 228 -3.14 3.80 3.29
CA ALA A 228 -2.33 4.74 2.52
C ALA A 228 -2.30 4.36 1.03
N GLY A 229 -2.20 3.07 0.69
CA GLY A 229 -2.22 2.59 -0.69
C GLY A 229 -3.50 2.97 -1.43
N LEU A 230 -4.67 2.83 -0.81
CA LEU A 230 -5.95 3.19 -1.42
C LEU A 230 -6.07 4.70 -1.68
N VAL A 231 -5.75 5.53 -0.67
CA VAL A 231 -5.84 7.00 -0.78
C VAL A 231 -4.82 7.58 -1.75
N GLU A 232 -3.57 7.10 -1.67
CA GLU A 232 -2.50 7.51 -2.59
C GLU A 232 -2.74 6.95 -3.99
N GLY A 233 -3.25 5.73 -4.10
CA GLY A 233 -3.60 5.09 -5.36
C GLY A 233 -4.66 5.87 -6.12
N ALA A 234 -5.68 6.37 -5.42
CA ALA A 234 -6.69 7.24 -6.01
C ALA A 234 -6.10 8.54 -6.53
N SER A 235 -5.15 9.12 -5.78
CA SER A 235 -4.47 10.36 -6.16
C SER A 235 -3.55 10.16 -7.36
N VAL A 236 -2.82 9.05 -7.41
CA VAL A 236 -2.01 8.64 -8.56
C VAL A 236 -2.89 8.40 -9.79
N TYR A 237 -4.02 7.71 -9.63
CA TYR A 237 -4.96 7.45 -10.73
C TYR A 237 -5.47 8.76 -11.35
N VAL A 238 -5.94 9.70 -10.52
CA VAL A 238 -6.46 10.99 -11.01
C VAL A 238 -5.34 11.84 -11.60
N THR A 239 -4.14 11.80 -11.02
CA THR A 239 -2.96 12.48 -11.58
C THR A 239 -2.58 11.92 -12.95
N ASP A 240 -2.62 10.59 -13.14
CA ASP A 240 -2.42 9.96 -14.45
C ASP A 240 -3.44 10.47 -15.48
N ARG A 241 -4.71 10.63 -15.09
CA ARG A 241 -5.77 11.19 -15.97
C ARG A 241 -5.60 12.68 -16.25
N TYR A 242 -5.12 13.44 -15.27
CA TYR A 242 -4.73 14.83 -15.47
C TYR A 242 -3.60 14.94 -16.49
N VAL A 243 -2.56 14.12 -16.36
CA VAL A 243 -1.45 14.12 -17.31
C VAL A 243 -1.93 13.72 -18.72
N GLU A 244 -2.77 12.69 -18.83
CA GLU A 244 -3.35 12.23 -20.11
C GLU A 244 -4.20 13.32 -20.79
N GLY A 245 -5.02 14.04 -20.02
CA GLY A 245 -5.96 15.02 -20.56
C GLY A 245 -5.37 16.39 -20.83
N TYR A 246 -4.44 16.86 -19.99
CA TYR A 246 -4.04 18.27 -19.93
C TYR A 246 -2.55 18.50 -20.23
N LEU A 247 -1.71 17.46 -20.22
CA LEU A 247 -0.27 17.60 -20.47
C LEU A 247 0.16 16.89 -21.76
N ASN A 248 0.94 17.58 -22.60
CA ASN A 248 1.48 16.98 -23.82
C ASN A 248 2.74 16.14 -23.53
N THR A 249 2.57 15.01 -22.84
CA THR A 249 3.65 14.09 -22.47
C THR A 249 3.19 12.64 -22.50
N SER A 250 4.11 11.70 -22.76
CA SER A 250 3.86 10.25 -22.65
C SER A 250 4.17 9.69 -21.27
N TRP A 251 4.63 10.55 -20.36
CA TRP A 251 4.90 10.20 -18.98
C TRP A 251 3.59 9.97 -18.21
N ASN A 252 3.58 9.03 -17.26
CA ASN A 252 2.53 8.92 -16.24
C ASN A 252 3.16 8.42 -14.92
N GLN A 253 2.51 8.73 -13.81
CA GLN A 253 3.00 8.50 -12.46
C GLN A 253 3.03 7.02 -12.11
N THR A 254 2.03 6.25 -12.52
CA THR A 254 2.01 4.79 -12.29
C THR A 254 3.21 4.07 -12.94
N ARG A 255 3.64 4.51 -14.13
CA ARG A 255 4.81 3.95 -14.82
C ARG A 255 6.11 4.33 -14.12
N GLU A 256 6.23 5.57 -13.66
CA GLU A 256 7.39 6.04 -12.89
C GLU A 256 7.51 5.26 -11.57
N LEU A 257 6.40 5.11 -10.84
CA LEU A 257 6.28 4.29 -9.64
C LEU A 257 6.74 2.85 -9.85
N ARG A 258 6.36 2.24 -10.98
CA ARG A 258 6.83 0.90 -11.34
C ARG A 258 8.35 0.87 -11.51
N GLY A 259 8.92 1.87 -12.18
CA GLY A 259 10.37 1.99 -12.33
C GLY A 259 11.10 2.10 -10.98
N GLN A 260 10.58 2.93 -10.07
CA GLN A 260 11.14 3.09 -8.73
C GLN A 260 10.98 1.85 -7.86
N TYR A 261 9.85 1.15 -7.97
CA TYR A 261 9.66 -0.13 -7.30
C TYR A 261 10.61 -1.20 -7.84
N GLU A 262 10.84 -1.25 -9.14
CA GLU A 262 11.71 -2.26 -9.76
C GLU A 262 13.19 -2.02 -9.46
N ARG A 263 13.66 -0.77 -9.56
CA ARG A 263 15.09 -0.39 -9.50
C ARG A 263 15.54 0.27 -8.20
N GLY A 264 14.60 0.71 -7.35
CA GLY A 264 14.92 1.41 -6.12
C GLY A 264 15.56 0.50 -5.06
N PRO A 265 16.31 1.07 -4.10
CA PRO A 265 16.78 0.35 -2.92
C PRO A 265 15.59 -0.19 -2.12
N ALA A 266 15.81 -1.21 -1.29
CA ALA A 266 14.75 -1.95 -0.59
C ALA A 266 13.79 -1.05 0.20
N GLY A 267 14.27 -0.10 1.00
CA GLY A 267 13.43 0.86 1.73
C GLY A 267 12.56 1.72 0.82
N ARG A 268 13.12 2.24 -0.28
CA ARG A 268 12.37 3.00 -1.29
C ARG A 268 11.34 2.11 -1.98
N ARG A 269 11.68 0.85 -2.26
CA ARG A 269 10.75 -0.12 -2.85
C ARG A 269 9.55 -0.34 -1.95
N LEU A 270 9.74 -0.57 -0.65
CA LEU A 270 8.64 -0.67 0.32
C LEU A 270 7.80 0.62 0.33
N PHE A 271 8.46 1.77 0.43
CA PHE A 271 7.77 3.06 0.43
C PHE A 271 6.89 3.26 -0.82
N ARG A 272 7.34 2.80 -1.99
CA ARG A 272 6.62 2.89 -3.26
C ARG A 272 5.61 1.80 -3.52
N ALA A 273 5.76 0.65 -2.87
CA ALA A 273 4.89 -0.50 -3.09
C ALA A 273 3.42 -0.13 -2.86
N ARG A 274 3.10 0.56 -1.75
CA ARG A 274 1.73 1.00 -1.45
C ARG A 274 1.13 1.90 -2.53
N TYR A 275 1.89 2.87 -3.05
CA TYR A 275 1.43 3.75 -4.13
C TYR A 275 1.18 2.96 -5.41
N LEU A 276 2.09 2.05 -5.77
CA LEU A 276 2.00 1.28 -7.00
C LEU A 276 0.85 0.28 -6.96
N PHE A 277 0.71 -0.48 -5.87
CA PHE A 277 -0.38 -1.46 -5.74
C PHE A 277 -1.73 -0.76 -5.56
N GLY A 278 -1.77 0.32 -4.77
CA GLY A 278 -2.90 1.22 -4.68
C GLY A 278 -3.38 1.74 -6.03
N ALA A 279 -2.48 2.35 -6.81
CA ALA A 279 -2.82 2.88 -8.12
C ALA A 279 -3.33 1.78 -9.05
N ARG A 280 -2.68 0.60 -9.08
CA ARG A 280 -3.14 -0.54 -9.88
C ARG A 280 -4.53 -1.02 -9.47
N TYR A 281 -4.81 -1.04 -8.18
CA TYR A 281 -6.14 -1.38 -7.67
C TYR A 281 -7.16 -0.34 -8.14
N ILE A 282 -6.94 0.96 -7.92
CA ILE A 282 -7.92 1.97 -8.36
C ILE A 282 -8.12 1.98 -9.88
N HIS A 283 -7.05 1.85 -10.67
CA HIS A 283 -7.12 1.69 -12.13
C HIS A 283 -7.97 0.47 -12.55
N SER A 284 -8.03 -0.60 -11.75
CA SER A 284 -8.83 -1.78 -12.06
C SER A 284 -10.30 -1.65 -11.66
N GLN A 285 -10.62 -0.73 -10.74
CA GLN A 285 -11.98 -0.56 -10.20
C GLN A 285 -12.79 0.52 -10.92
N VAL A 286 -12.14 1.57 -11.43
CA VAL A 286 -12.85 2.71 -12.04
C VAL A 286 -12.25 3.13 -13.38
N GLU A 287 -13.13 3.45 -14.33
CA GLU A 287 -12.74 3.97 -15.65
C GLU A 287 -12.73 5.50 -15.71
N SER A 288 -13.36 6.19 -14.75
CA SER A 288 -13.49 7.65 -14.71
C SER A 288 -13.09 8.21 -13.35
N PRO A 289 -12.32 9.31 -13.28
CA PRO A 289 -12.04 10.03 -12.03
C PRO A 289 -13.28 10.40 -11.22
N ARG A 290 -14.41 10.68 -11.88
CA ARG A 290 -15.69 11.02 -11.21
C ARG A 290 -16.23 9.89 -10.33
N ASN A 291 -15.82 8.65 -10.59
CA ASN A 291 -16.31 7.50 -9.85
C ASN A 291 -15.40 7.17 -8.66
N VAL A 292 -14.26 7.84 -8.46
CA VAL A 292 -13.28 7.53 -7.40
C VAL A 292 -13.87 7.66 -5.99
N SER A 293 -14.93 8.45 -5.80
CA SER A 293 -15.65 8.56 -4.52
C SER A 293 -16.22 7.23 -4.01
N TRP A 294 -16.43 6.23 -4.87
CA TRP A 294 -16.87 4.87 -4.50
C TRP A 294 -16.00 4.24 -3.39
N LEU A 295 -14.71 4.60 -3.36
CA LEU A 295 -13.72 4.12 -2.41
C LEU A 295 -14.08 4.47 -0.96
N TYR A 296 -14.79 5.57 -0.77
CA TYR A 296 -15.11 6.14 0.54
C TYR A 296 -16.54 5.88 0.98
N ASP A 297 -17.31 5.15 0.16
CA ASP A 297 -18.61 4.67 0.58
C ASP A 297 -18.40 3.52 1.60
N PRO A 298 -18.91 3.62 2.85
CA PRO A 298 -18.72 2.59 3.87
C PRO A 298 -19.39 1.26 3.53
N SER A 299 -20.27 1.21 2.52
CA SER A 299 -20.85 -0.02 2.01
C SER A 299 -19.98 -0.73 0.96
N THR A 300 -18.91 -0.10 0.50
CA THR A 300 -17.96 -0.67 -0.47
C THR A 300 -16.96 -1.58 0.23
N PRO A 301 -16.85 -2.87 -0.15
CA PRO A 301 -15.85 -3.77 0.40
C PRO A 301 -14.46 -3.49 -0.20
N THR A 302 -13.71 -2.58 0.41
CA THR A 302 -12.34 -2.27 0.03
C THR A 302 -11.34 -3.24 0.69
N PRO A 303 -10.14 -3.43 0.10
CA PRO A 303 -9.05 -4.13 0.75
C PRO A 303 -8.75 -3.57 2.14
N VAL A 304 -8.57 -4.47 3.11
CA VAL A 304 -8.09 -4.18 4.45
C VAL A 304 -6.73 -4.82 4.73
N THR A 305 -6.29 -5.77 3.88
CA THR A 305 -4.97 -6.39 3.96
C THR A 305 -4.09 -6.14 2.73
N GLY A 306 -2.78 -6.25 2.90
CA GLY A 306 -1.79 -6.07 1.84
C GLY A 306 -1.97 -7.08 0.70
N GLU A 307 -2.38 -8.30 1.02
CA GLU A 307 -2.69 -9.34 0.04
C GLU A 307 -3.91 -8.94 -0.81
N GLN A 308 -5.01 -8.56 -0.16
CA GLN A 308 -6.21 -8.09 -0.84
C GLN A 308 -5.90 -6.91 -1.77
N LEU A 309 -5.08 -5.95 -1.34
CA LEU A 309 -4.70 -4.80 -2.17
C LEU A 309 -3.87 -5.21 -3.39
N ILE A 310 -2.93 -6.14 -3.20
CA ILE A 310 -2.02 -6.59 -4.25
C ILE A 310 -2.74 -7.37 -5.35
N HIS A 311 -3.66 -8.26 -4.97
CA HIS A 311 -4.34 -9.17 -5.89
C HIS A 311 -5.73 -8.69 -6.30
N GLY A 312 -6.26 -7.66 -5.62
CA GLY A 312 -7.57 -7.08 -5.90
C GLY A 312 -8.73 -7.91 -5.33
N TYR A 313 -8.51 -8.61 -4.22
CA TYR A 313 -9.55 -9.36 -3.53
C TYR A 313 -10.37 -8.47 -2.60
N THR A 314 -11.63 -8.81 -2.42
CA THR A 314 -12.48 -8.28 -1.36
C THR A 314 -12.18 -8.98 -0.02
N PRO A 315 -12.51 -8.36 1.12
CA PRO A 315 -12.38 -9.00 2.44
C PRO A 315 -13.14 -10.33 2.57
N SER A 316 -14.21 -10.53 1.79
CA SER A 316 -14.96 -11.79 1.77
C SER A 316 -14.34 -12.88 0.90
N GLU A 317 -13.59 -12.50 -0.13
CA GLU A 317 -12.89 -13.45 -1.01
C GLU A 317 -11.63 -13.98 -0.34
N GLU A 318 -10.88 -13.10 0.34
CA GLU A 318 -9.65 -13.44 1.04
C GLU A 318 -9.68 -12.93 2.49
N PRO A 319 -10.42 -13.59 3.40
CA PRO A 319 -10.51 -13.17 4.79
C PRO A 319 -9.19 -13.39 5.53
N GLU A 320 -8.75 -12.38 6.28
CA GLU A 320 -7.51 -12.48 7.07
C GLU A 320 -7.57 -13.69 8.03
N ARG A 321 -6.46 -14.43 8.09
CA ARG A 321 -6.37 -15.63 8.93
C ARG A 321 -6.16 -15.27 10.39
N ASN A 322 -6.60 -16.17 11.27
CA ASN A 322 -6.34 -16.01 12.71
C ASN A 322 -4.91 -16.41 13.07
N LEU A 323 -4.16 -15.56 13.74
CA LEU A 323 -2.86 -15.93 14.31
C LEU A 323 -2.67 -15.29 15.68
N THR A 324 -2.34 -16.12 16.68
CA THR A 324 -1.91 -15.65 17.99
C THR A 324 -0.45 -16.01 18.21
N LEU A 325 0.37 -15.00 18.52
CA LEU A 325 1.76 -15.18 18.91
C LEU A 325 1.91 -14.94 20.42
N SER A 326 2.35 -15.97 21.14
CA SER A 326 2.65 -15.91 22.56
C SER A 326 4.14 -16.10 22.82
N LEU A 327 4.66 -15.39 23.82
CA LEU A 327 6.05 -15.53 24.28
C LEU A 327 6.07 -16.20 25.66
N ASN A 328 6.85 -17.26 25.82
CA ASN A 328 7.05 -17.96 27.09
C ASN A 328 8.53 -18.15 27.38
N ARG A 329 8.96 -18.07 28.64
CA ARG A 329 10.35 -18.30 29.06
C ARG A 329 11.35 -17.63 28.12
N THR A 330 11.36 -16.31 28.05
CA THR A 330 12.25 -15.57 27.14
C THR A 330 13.64 -15.29 27.74
N GLY A 331 13.94 -15.83 28.93
CA GLY A 331 15.22 -15.65 29.61
C GLY A 331 15.54 -14.18 29.88
N ALA A 332 16.69 -13.72 29.37
CA ALA A 332 17.12 -12.32 29.43
C ALA A 332 16.44 -11.41 28.39
N TRP A 333 15.62 -11.95 27.49
CA TRP A 333 14.92 -11.16 26.48
C TRP A 333 13.58 -10.69 27.04
N ARG A 334 13.38 -9.38 27.05
CA ARG A 334 12.16 -8.73 27.51
C ARG A 334 11.32 -8.32 26.31
N TYR A 335 10.04 -8.56 26.41
CA TYR A 335 9.05 -8.04 25.48
C TYR A 335 8.32 -6.92 26.21
N PRO A 336 8.71 -5.65 25.96
CA PRO A 336 8.29 -4.54 26.81
C PRO A 336 6.80 -4.20 26.66
N HIS A 337 6.15 -4.59 25.56
CA HIS A 337 4.75 -4.28 25.24
C HIS A 337 4.06 -5.52 24.70
N ASP A 338 2.81 -5.72 25.06
CA ASP A 338 1.86 -6.73 24.57
C ASP A 338 1.33 -6.46 23.14
N HIS A 339 1.87 -5.45 22.45
CA HIS A 339 1.48 -5.13 21.08
C HIS A 339 2.34 -5.92 20.10
N THR A 340 1.76 -6.97 19.51
CA THR A 340 2.26 -7.56 18.26
C THR A 340 1.80 -6.70 17.10
N ASP A 341 2.62 -6.63 16.06
CA ASP A 341 2.30 -5.88 14.84
C ASP A 341 2.10 -6.86 13.67
N THR A 342 1.22 -6.53 12.74
CA THR A 342 1.00 -7.24 11.48
C THR A 342 1.70 -6.45 10.38
N GLN A 343 2.64 -7.06 9.66
CA GLN A 343 3.47 -6.39 8.65
C GLN A 343 2.85 -6.42 7.25
N GLY A 344 2.16 -7.50 6.88
CA GLY A 344 1.49 -7.59 5.59
C GLY A 344 2.30 -8.19 4.44
N GLU A 345 1.59 -8.65 3.40
CA GLU A 345 2.22 -9.17 2.18
C GLU A 345 3.14 -8.13 1.53
N ILE A 346 2.77 -6.84 1.54
CA ILE A 346 3.59 -5.78 0.95
C ILE A 346 5.00 -5.76 1.55
N VAL A 347 5.11 -5.92 2.88
CA VAL A 347 6.40 -6.00 3.57
C VAL A 347 7.10 -7.30 3.20
N VAL A 348 6.45 -8.46 3.32
CA VAL A 348 7.07 -9.76 2.99
C VAL A 348 7.63 -9.79 1.55
N ARG A 349 6.81 -9.36 0.59
CA ARG A 349 7.15 -9.29 -0.83
C ARG A 349 8.33 -8.36 -1.10
N THR A 350 8.35 -7.19 -0.47
CA THR A 350 9.44 -6.22 -0.71
C THR A 350 10.74 -6.58 -0.01
N MET A 351 10.68 -7.24 1.16
CA MET A 351 11.84 -7.88 1.81
C MET A 351 12.47 -8.89 0.86
N LEU A 352 11.71 -9.88 0.39
CA LEU A 352 12.23 -10.90 -0.53
C LEU A 352 12.77 -10.28 -1.81
N ARG A 353 12.09 -9.26 -2.35
CA ARG A 353 12.50 -8.58 -3.58
C ARG A 353 13.83 -7.83 -3.43
N ALA A 354 14.29 -7.52 -2.22
CA ALA A 354 15.57 -6.86 -1.98
C ALA A 354 16.71 -7.60 -2.69
N ASP A 355 16.74 -8.93 -2.56
CA ASP A 355 17.82 -9.78 -3.07
C ASP A 355 17.35 -10.85 -4.05
N LEU A 356 16.04 -11.12 -4.12
CA LEU A 356 15.47 -12.09 -5.06
C LEU A 356 14.87 -11.41 -6.28
N ASN A 357 14.80 -12.17 -7.39
CA ASN A 357 14.13 -11.71 -8.60
C ASN A 357 12.61 -11.50 -8.37
N ARG A 358 11.98 -10.75 -9.30
CA ARG A 358 10.57 -10.34 -9.17
C ARG A 358 9.60 -11.51 -9.04
N SER A 359 9.72 -12.52 -9.89
CA SER A 359 8.79 -13.66 -9.92
C SER A 359 8.90 -14.48 -8.64
N THR A 360 10.13 -14.78 -8.19
CA THR A 360 10.36 -15.55 -6.96
C THR A 360 9.81 -14.82 -5.74
N ALA A 361 10.08 -13.52 -5.60
CA ALA A 361 9.57 -12.74 -4.46
C ALA A 361 8.03 -12.60 -4.48
N ALA A 362 7.41 -12.52 -5.66
CA ALA A 362 5.97 -12.42 -5.77
C ALA A 362 5.27 -13.76 -5.48
N SER A 363 5.77 -14.87 -6.02
CA SER A 363 5.21 -16.20 -5.75
C SER A 363 5.35 -16.58 -4.27
N ALA A 364 6.55 -16.40 -3.70
CA ALA A 364 6.81 -16.79 -2.31
C ALA A 364 6.16 -15.89 -1.25
N ALA A 365 5.57 -14.76 -1.66
CA ALA A 365 4.78 -13.90 -0.79
C ALA A 365 3.27 -14.07 -1.03
N ALA A 366 2.86 -14.70 -2.13
CA ALA A 366 1.46 -14.98 -2.39
C ALA A 366 0.92 -16.02 -1.39
N GLY A 367 -0.35 -15.91 -1.03
CA GLY A 367 -0.95 -16.73 0.02
C GLY A 367 -0.56 -16.28 1.42
N TRP A 368 -0.14 -15.03 1.58
CA TRP A 368 0.14 -14.47 2.91
C TRP A 368 -1.20 -14.23 3.59
N GLY A 369 -1.62 -15.10 4.52
CA GLY A 369 -2.94 -14.97 5.13
C GLY A 369 -2.99 -14.07 6.37
N THR A 370 -1.90 -13.95 7.13
CA THR A 370 -1.66 -12.97 8.22
C THR A 370 -0.24 -13.14 8.77
N ASP A 371 0.23 -12.22 9.60
CA ASP A 371 1.43 -12.40 10.39
C ASP A 371 1.37 -11.69 11.74
N SER A 372 2.35 -11.99 12.60
CA SER A 372 2.46 -11.37 13.91
C SER A 372 3.93 -11.31 14.30
N ILE A 373 4.44 -10.11 14.57
CA ILE A 373 5.83 -9.90 14.97
C ILE A 373 5.97 -9.44 16.41
N ALA A 374 6.84 -10.14 17.14
CA ALA A 374 7.29 -9.76 18.47
C ALA A 374 8.72 -9.20 18.41
N ARG A 375 8.87 -7.95 18.84
CA ARG A 375 10.17 -7.29 19.02
C ARG A 375 10.65 -7.40 20.47
N LEU A 376 11.69 -8.18 20.71
CA LEU A 376 12.31 -8.37 22.01
C LEU A 376 13.55 -7.48 22.19
N ARG A 377 13.83 -7.09 23.43
CA ARG A 377 15.03 -6.36 23.84
C ARG A 377 15.78 -7.11 24.92
N HIS A 378 17.10 -7.13 24.86
CA HIS A 378 17.89 -7.74 25.93
C HIS A 378 17.77 -6.93 27.23
N ALA A 379 17.61 -7.60 28.37
CA ALA A 379 17.40 -6.98 29.68
C ALA A 379 18.55 -6.05 30.09
N ASP A 380 19.79 -6.47 29.86
CA ASP A 380 20.97 -5.69 30.24
C ASP A 380 21.39 -4.64 29.20
N ASN A 381 20.84 -4.73 27.98
CA ASN A 381 21.15 -3.79 26.92
C ASN A 381 19.99 -3.67 25.94
N ALA A 382 19.17 -2.64 26.13
CA ALA A 382 17.98 -2.40 25.33
C ALA A 382 18.26 -2.08 23.84
N SER A 383 19.50 -1.78 23.46
CA SER A 383 19.89 -1.63 22.05
C SER A 383 20.05 -2.98 21.33
N ARG A 384 20.25 -4.08 22.07
CA ARG A 384 20.23 -5.43 21.51
C ARG A 384 18.78 -5.85 21.31
N VAL A 385 18.35 -5.84 20.05
CA VAL A 385 17.00 -6.21 19.62
C VAL A 385 17.02 -7.60 19.00
N ALA A 386 15.93 -8.34 19.15
CA ALA A 386 15.68 -9.58 18.44
C ALA A 386 14.21 -9.66 18.03
N PHE A 387 13.90 -10.46 17.02
CA PHE A 387 12.56 -10.61 16.47
C PHE A 387 12.15 -12.08 16.41
N ALA A 388 10.89 -12.34 16.71
CA ALA A 388 10.19 -13.54 16.33
C ALA A 388 8.97 -13.14 15.51
N TRP A 389 8.96 -13.52 14.23
CA TRP A 389 7.93 -13.15 13.27
C TRP A 389 7.23 -14.42 12.79
N ALA A 390 6.01 -14.62 13.23
CA ALA A 390 5.18 -15.74 12.80
C ALA A 390 4.36 -15.32 11.58
N LEU A 391 4.40 -16.10 10.51
CA LEU A 391 3.63 -15.87 9.28
C LEU A 391 2.75 -17.08 9.00
N ARG A 392 1.45 -16.84 8.82
CA ARG A 392 0.45 -17.87 8.52
C ARG A 392 0.03 -17.73 7.06
N TRP A 393 0.14 -18.83 6.33
CA TRP A 393 -0.07 -18.91 4.89
C TRP A 393 -1.43 -19.55 4.58
N ASP A 394 -1.89 -19.43 3.33
CA ASP A 394 -3.16 -19.98 2.94
C ASP A 394 -3.16 -21.50 2.89
N ASP A 395 -2.05 -22.06 2.44
CA ASP A 395 -1.82 -23.48 2.44
C ASP A 395 -0.36 -23.86 2.80
N PRO A 396 -0.09 -25.17 3.01
CA PRO A 396 1.25 -25.63 3.36
C PRO A 396 2.29 -25.42 2.27
N ALA A 397 1.89 -25.44 0.99
CA ALA A 397 2.80 -25.28 -0.14
C ALA A 397 3.31 -23.85 -0.24
N GLU A 398 2.46 -22.84 -0.06
CA GLU A 398 2.88 -21.43 -0.01
C GLU A 398 3.86 -21.17 1.13
N ALA A 399 3.62 -21.80 2.27
CA ALA A 399 4.56 -21.72 3.39
C ALA A 399 5.91 -22.41 3.09
N ASP A 400 5.93 -23.42 2.23
CA ASP A 400 7.16 -24.06 1.74
C ASP A 400 7.85 -23.18 0.67
N GLU A 401 7.09 -22.51 -0.20
CA GLU A 401 7.61 -21.53 -1.16
C GLU A 401 8.27 -20.35 -0.45
N PHE A 402 7.62 -19.79 0.57
CA PHE A 402 8.21 -18.77 1.43
C PHE A 402 9.48 -19.28 2.11
N ALA A 403 9.45 -20.48 2.70
CA ALA A 403 10.62 -21.02 3.39
C ALA A 403 11.83 -21.17 2.44
N ALA A 404 11.61 -21.65 1.21
CA ALA A 404 12.67 -21.78 0.21
C ALA A 404 13.20 -20.41 -0.25
N ALA A 405 12.31 -19.44 -0.47
CA ALA A 405 12.70 -18.09 -0.84
C ALA A 405 13.43 -17.38 0.30
N PHE A 406 12.95 -17.52 1.54
CA PHE A 406 13.58 -16.95 2.73
C PHE A 406 15.01 -17.46 2.91
N GLU A 407 15.25 -18.76 2.73
CA GLU A 407 16.59 -19.34 2.83
C GLU A 407 17.53 -18.78 1.74
N SER A 408 17.00 -18.55 0.54
CA SER A 408 17.74 -17.93 -0.57
C SER A 408 18.04 -16.45 -0.30
N TRP A 409 17.05 -15.70 0.21
CA TRP A 409 17.19 -14.30 0.62
C TRP A 409 18.21 -14.16 1.75
N ARG A 410 18.13 -15.04 2.76
CA ARG A 410 19.08 -15.11 3.88
C ARG A 410 20.50 -15.37 3.39
N ALA A 411 20.69 -16.29 2.45
CA ALA A 411 22.01 -16.61 1.92
C ALA A 411 22.66 -15.45 1.14
N ALA A 412 21.85 -14.49 0.67
CA ALA A 412 22.32 -13.26 0.03
C ALA A 412 22.65 -12.14 1.04
N GLN A 413 22.24 -12.26 2.30
CA GLN A 413 22.51 -11.22 3.30
C GLN A 413 24.01 -11.12 3.64
N PRO A 414 24.53 -9.90 3.90
CA PRO A 414 25.92 -9.72 4.28
C PRO A 414 26.27 -10.50 5.56
N PRO A 415 27.43 -11.19 5.63
CA PRO A 415 27.81 -11.98 6.80
C PRO A 415 28.19 -11.15 8.04
N ASP A 416 28.36 -9.83 7.89
CA ASP A 416 29.06 -8.97 8.85
C ASP A 416 28.15 -8.04 9.70
N ASP A 417 26.82 -8.16 9.62
CA ASP A 417 25.90 -7.27 10.39
C ASP A 417 25.64 -7.72 11.84
N GLY A 418 26.08 -8.94 12.21
CA GLY A 418 25.85 -9.52 13.54
C GLY A 418 24.42 -10.04 13.78
N THR A 419 23.57 -10.00 12.75
CA THR A 419 22.22 -10.56 12.73
C THR A 419 22.27 -11.98 12.20
N VAL A 420 21.69 -12.91 12.97
CA VAL A 420 21.48 -14.28 12.55
C VAL A 420 20.01 -14.46 12.21
N TYR A 421 19.72 -15.26 11.19
CA TYR A 421 18.37 -15.61 10.80
C TYR A 421 18.15 -17.12 10.85
N ARG A 422 17.01 -17.53 11.37
CA ARG A 422 16.58 -18.94 11.34
C ARG A 422 15.08 -19.04 11.20
N LEU A 423 14.65 -19.90 10.28
CA LEU A 423 13.24 -20.23 10.10
C LEU A 423 12.90 -21.52 10.89
N ALA A 424 11.69 -21.57 11.44
CA ALA A 424 11.09 -22.77 12.01
C ALA A 424 9.67 -22.97 11.43
N ARG A 425 9.18 -24.21 11.41
CA ARG A 425 7.81 -24.57 11.01
C ARG A 425 6.98 -24.86 12.25
N VAL A 426 5.71 -24.42 12.26
CA VAL A 426 4.77 -24.66 13.36
C VAL A 426 3.43 -25.13 12.79
N GLY A 427 3.17 -26.43 12.85
CA GLY A 427 2.01 -27.01 12.17
C GLY A 427 2.06 -26.79 10.65
N ASP A 428 0.92 -27.04 10.00
CA ASP A 428 0.77 -26.91 8.56
C ASP A 428 0.49 -25.45 8.19
N GLY A 429 1.25 -24.88 7.24
CA GLY A 429 0.99 -23.52 6.74
C GLY A 429 1.46 -22.38 7.67
N THR A 430 2.37 -22.58 8.61
CA THR A 430 2.92 -21.48 9.43
C THR A 430 4.43 -21.56 9.59
N THR A 431 5.10 -20.43 9.36
CA THR A 431 6.54 -20.24 9.53
C THR A 431 6.80 -19.27 10.66
N VAL A 432 7.95 -19.43 11.33
CA VAL A 432 8.44 -18.47 12.32
C VAL A 432 9.87 -18.10 11.97
N VAL A 433 10.08 -16.83 11.64
CA VAL A 433 11.40 -16.25 11.39
C VAL A 433 11.94 -15.68 12.69
N PHE A 434 13.08 -16.19 13.12
CA PHE A 434 13.88 -15.60 14.18
C PHE A 434 14.99 -14.76 13.58
N ALA A 435 15.12 -13.51 14.03
CA ALA A 435 16.19 -12.61 13.60
C ALA A 435 16.83 -11.89 14.80
N GLY A 436 18.14 -11.69 14.77
CA GLY A 436 18.89 -10.96 15.79
C GLY A 436 20.16 -11.69 16.24
N PRO A 437 20.73 -11.36 17.42
CA PRO A 437 21.99 -11.94 17.86
C PRO A 437 21.93 -13.47 18.03
N GLN A 438 23.06 -14.15 17.78
CA GLN A 438 23.18 -15.61 17.92
C GLN A 438 22.70 -16.15 19.27
N SER A 439 22.91 -15.39 20.36
CA SER A 439 22.45 -15.75 21.71
C SER A 439 20.93 -15.86 21.84
N PHE A 440 20.17 -15.16 20.99
CA PHE A 440 18.72 -15.31 20.89
C PHE A 440 18.38 -16.43 19.92
N VAL A 441 18.87 -16.32 18.68
CA VAL A 441 18.44 -17.17 17.57
C VAL A 441 18.83 -18.63 17.79
N GLY A 442 19.99 -18.90 18.39
CA GLY A 442 20.42 -20.26 18.73
C GLY A 442 19.58 -20.92 19.84
N ASN A 443 18.96 -20.12 20.70
CA ASN A 443 18.21 -20.60 21.87
C ASN A 443 16.68 -20.51 21.69
N ALA A 444 16.21 -19.83 20.65
CA ALA A 444 14.79 -19.68 20.37
C ALA A 444 14.19 -20.98 19.82
N SER A 445 12.92 -21.23 20.12
CA SER A 445 12.13 -22.34 19.59
C SER A 445 10.70 -21.87 19.39
N ALA A 446 10.00 -22.45 18.43
CA ALA A 446 8.59 -22.22 18.18
C ALA A 446 7.82 -23.54 18.25
N SER A 447 6.62 -23.51 18.78
CA SER A 447 5.73 -24.67 18.90
C SER A 447 4.27 -24.24 18.90
N GLY A 448 3.36 -25.20 18.70
CA GLY A 448 1.93 -24.94 18.74
C GLY A 448 1.21 -25.47 17.49
N THR A 449 0.25 -24.70 17.01
CA THR A 449 -0.58 -25.00 15.82
C THR A 449 -0.46 -23.86 14.82
N ALA A 450 -0.97 -24.03 13.60
CA ALA A 450 -0.95 -22.99 12.57
C ALA A 450 -1.53 -21.64 13.04
N GLY A 451 -2.61 -21.66 13.84
CA GLY A 451 -3.23 -20.44 14.36
C GLY A 451 -2.73 -19.97 15.73
N ASN A 452 -1.94 -20.78 16.44
CA ASN A 452 -1.48 -20.47 17.79
C ASN A 452 -0.01 -20.85 17.95
N VAL A 453 0.86 -19.85 17.91
CA VAL A 453 2.31 -19.99 17.97
C VAL A 453 2.81 -19.57 19.35
N THR A 454 3.59 -20.43 19.99
CA THR A 454 4.34 -20.08 21.21
C THR A 454 5.82 -20.10 20.92
N VAL A 455 6.48 -18.97 21.14
CA VAL A 455 7.93 -18.82 21.07
C VAL A 455 8.53 -18.92 22.47
N SER A 456 9.63 -19.65 22.59
CA SER A 456 10.41 -19.76 23.83
C SER A 456 11.91 -19.61 23.59
N VAL A 457 12.62 -18.99 24.53
CA VAL A 457 14.07 -18.77 24.43
C VAL A 457 14.77 -19.39 25.63
N ALA A 458 15.50 -20.47 25.41
CA ALA A 458 16.27 -21.09 26.49
C ALA A 458 17.26 -20.06 27.10
N GLY A 459 17.22 -19.95 28.44
CA GLY A 459 18.02 -19.01 29.22
C GLY A 459 19.46 -19.44 29.39
#